data_AF-A0A139HDL8-F1
#
_entry.id   AF-A0A139HDL8-F1
#
_cell.length_a   1.000
_cell.length_b   1.000
_cell.length_c   1.000
_cell.angle_alpha   90.00
_cell.angle_beta   90.00
_cell.angle_gamma   90.00
#
_symmetry.space_group_name_H-M   'P 1'
#
loop_
_entity.id
_entity.type
_entity.pdbx_description
1 polymer ?
#
loop_
_entity_poly.entity_id
_entity_poly.type
_entity_poly.pdbx_seq_one_letter_code
_entity_poly.pdbx_strand_id
1 'polypeptide(L)'
;MRELTPILFGALHYVLNNTFDMDEIFQLLVTADSTSSHVHRAFELDSRRQCSKIFAFEYFTIIGEDCLPSHWQLSDKEIDKGSRHIRITSCNAVIALAMTSDPVRKVRNPSRRAKNQNDYGNIYDPFSSWHLLNLQCFPDLKSSTDVHDTTKHYVNGPEAFLITLLGEFRDAQRRFEDINRAITKLITPPSSFMFDARIRDDLLFEDQHFTYVRRYFWAYQTLGIMNESIRAIVGAFEHDFPEELFDGKAKLLWPLDDENSARNAFYKKRLATLRHKFDAQMRSFRALIQDNEDRRTEIRGLREELYVGTSIHESRKSVEMTETTVQQGHNVKLLTLVSIFFLPSQFVTSVFGMTNMPTQESYWLFGVVMAAICVPFFILIGSLNTNRGMNFWLSKGTSISRSFLKLFSFFGRPFHKKLDAADDEKQDAEERPKPPPASRTHRGSIMPMPTRSNRQLSESDHSDEGDANASRTPKRPSSKLVQMFEGERQKRTNSSYEV
;
A
#
# COMPACT_ATOMS: atom_id res chain seq x y z
N MET A 1 22.94 20.24 16.96
CA MET A 1 22.87 21.69 16.69
C MET A 1 21.49 22.03 16.11
N ARG A 2 21.11 23.32 16.01
CA ARG A 2 19.92 23.75 15.26
C ARG A 2 20.30 24.12 13.82
N GLU A 3 19.35 24.02 12.89
CA GLU A 3 19.40 24.55 11.52
C GLU A 3 20.76 24.39 10.81
N LEU A 4 21.01 23.16 10.34
CA LEU A 4 22.23 22.81 9.60
C LEU A 4 22.20 23.39 8.18
N THR A 5 22.54 24.68 8.09
CA THR A 5 22.85 25.34 6.82
C THR A 5 24.08 24.67 6.16
N PRO A 6 24.24 24.75 4.82
CA PRO A 6 25.43 24.21 4.14
C PRO A 6 26.76 24.75 4.68
N ILE A 7 26.77 25.99 5.17
CA ILE A 7 27.94 26.62 5.82
C ILE A 7 28.25 25.92 7.15
N LEU A 8 27.23 25.61 7.96
CA LEU A 8 27.41 24.91 9.24
C LEU A 8 27.85 23.46 9.04
N PHE A 9 27.34 22.77 8.00
CA PHE A 9 27.85 21.46 7.59
C PHE A 9 29.34 21.52 7.19
N GLY A 10 29.74 22.50 6.37
CA GLY A 10 31.15 22.69 5.98
C GLY A 10 32.08 22.99 7.17
N ALA A 11 31.63 23.83 8.12
CA ALA A 11 32.37 24.13 9.34
C ALA A 11 32.49 22.90 10.27
N LEU A 12 31.41 22.12 10.41
CA LEU A 12 31.42 20.84 11.14
C LEU A 12 32.39 19.84 10.53
N HIS A 13 32.41 19.71 9.21
CA HIS A 13 33.36 18.84 8.50
C HIS A 13 34.80 19.26 8.81
N TYR A 14 35.15 20.53 8.58
CA TYR A 14 36.49 21.05 8.81
C TYR A 14 36.99 20.83 10.26
N VAL A 15 36.12 20.99 11.26
CA VAL A 15 36.49 20.84 12.68
C VAL A 15 36.55 19.37 13.13
N LEU A 16 35.63 18.51 12.65
CA LEU A 16 35.44 17.16 13.19
C LEU A 16 35.94 16.01 12.31
N ASN A 17 36.34 16.25 11.06
CA ASN A 17 36.86 15.23 10.13
C ASN A 17 38.09 14.45 10.67
N ASN A 18 38.82 15.01 11.66
CA ASN A 18 39.91 14.32 12.35
C ASN A 18 39.43 13.32 13.42
N THR A 19 38.20 13.48 13.93
CA THR A 19 37.61 12.67 15.02
C THR A 19 36.49 11.73 14.56
N PHE A 20 35.78 12.10 13.50
CA PHE A 20 34.65 11.36 12.93
C PHE A 20 34.83 11.26 11.41
N ASP A 21 34.26 10.22 10.82
CA ASP A 21 33.99 10.20 9.38
C ASP A 21 32.75 11.07 9.10
N MET A 22 32.99 12.33 8.78
CA MET A 22 31.92 13.32 8.58
C MET A 22 31.17 13.10 7.26
N ASP A 23 31.81 12.49 6.25
CA ASP A 23 31.17 12.15 4.97
C ASP A 23 30.13 11.05 5.17
N GLU A 24 30.47 10.01 5.95
CA GLU A 24 29.54 8.96 6.34
C GLU A 24 28.37 9.49 7.20
N ILE A 25 28.66 10.40 8.14
CA ILE A 25 27.62 11.04 8.98
C ILE A 25 26.65 11.88 8.13
N PHE A 26 27.15 12.62 7.14
CA PHE A 26 26.29 13.40 6.24
C PHE A 26 25.52 12.51 5.26
N GLN A 27 26.12 11.40 4.80
CA GLN A 27 25.39 10.39 4.03
C GLN A 27 24.24 9.79 4.86
N LEU A 28 24.48 9.40 6.11
CA LEU A 28 23.44 8.90 7.02
C LEU A 28 22.35 9.94 7.36
N LEU A 29 22.65 11.24 7.31
CA LEU A 29 21.65 12.30 7.47
C LEU A 29 20.78 12.54 6.21
N VAL A 30 21.29 12.24 5.01
CA VAL A 30 20.62 12.57 3.74
C VAL A 30 20.01 11.35 3.05
N THR A 31 20.60 10.17 3.19
CA THR A 31 20.21 8.92 2.50
C THR A 31 19.85 7.79 3.47
N ALA A 32 19.32 8.11 4.64
CA ALA A 32 18.64 7.11 5.47
C ALA A 32 17.26 6.83 4.89
N ASP A 33 17.06 5.60 4.39
CA ASP A 33 15.76 5.01 4.04
C ASP A 33 15.15 4.20 5.22
N SER A 34 15.86 4.15 6.35
CA SER A 34 15.38 3.60 7.64
C SER A 34 16.32 4.01 8.78
N THR A 35 15.82 3.94 10.02
CA THR A 35 16.67 4.06 11.22
C THR A 35 17.70 2.93 11.29
N SER A 36 18.98 3.27 11.45
CA SER A 36 20.10 2.31 11.52
C SER A 36 20.98 2.52 12.77
N SER A 37 21.60 1.42 13.22
CA SER A 37 22.65 1.44 14.24
C SER A 37 23.95 0.93 13.66
N HIS A 38 25.06 1.54 14.06
CA HIS A 38 26.40 1.20 13.60
C HIS A 38 27.41 1.29 14.76
N VAL A 39 27.16 0.58 15.87
CA VAL A 39 28.10 0.57 17.02
C VAL A 39 29.17 -0.53 16.91
N HIS A 40 28.89 -1.64 16.22
CA HIS A 40 29.78 -2.81 16.13
C HIS A 40 30.98 -2.68 15.16
N ARG A 41 31.46 -1.45 14.92
CA ARG A 41 32.51 -1.09 13.95
C ARG A 41 33.96 -1.45 14.32
N ALA A 42 34.19 -2.32 15.31
CA ALA A 42 35.53 -2.58 15.85
C ALA A 42 36.56 -3.03 14.79
N PHE A 43 36.11 -3.68 13.70
CA PHE A 43 36.94 -4.26 12.64
C PHE A 43 36.96 -3.45 11.32
N GLU A 44 36.44 -2.22 11.34
CA GLU A 44 36.46 -1.33 10.16
C GLU A 44 37.87 -1.00 9.68
N LEU A 45 38.00 -0.52 8.44
CA LEU A 45 39.30 -0.16 7.86
C LEU A 45 39.80 1.22 8.34
N ASP A 46 38.91 2.21 8.45
CA ASP A 46 39.23 3.56 8.97
C ASP A 46 39.25 3.57 10.50
N SER A 47 40.33 4.10 11.09
CA SER A 47 40.47 4.28 12.55
C SER A 47 39.37 5.17 13.14
N ARG A 48 38.89 6.18 12.40
CA ARG A 48 37.78 7.06 12.78
C ARG A 48 36.46 6.28 12.87
N ARG A 49 36.27 5.27 12.02
CA ARG A 49 35.09 4.37 12.08
C ARG A 49 35.23 3.33 13.21
N GLN A 50 36.44 2.88 13.53
CA GLN A 50 36.67 1.99 14.68
C GLN A 50 36.40 2.68 16.03
N CYS A 51 36.90 3.91 16.23
CA CYS A 51 36.75 4.64 17.48
C CYS A 51 35.35 5.26 17.67
N SER A 52 34.60 5.47 16.57
CA SER A 52 33.25 6.01 16.60
C SER A 52 32.14 4.96 16.75
N LYS A 53 31.02 5.38 17.33
CA LYS A 53 29.80 4.60 17.56
C LYS A 53 28.63 5.49 17.14
N ILE A 54 27.86 5.07 16.14
CA ILE A 54 26.86 5.92 15.48
C ILE A 54 25.48 5.26 15.53
N PHE A 55 24.46 6.07 15.79
CA PHE A 55 23.06 5.70 15.64
C PHE A 55 22.37 6.79 14.79
N ALA A 56 21.72 6.38 13.70
CA ALA A 56 21.08 7.26 12.74
C ALA A 56 19.57 7.01 12.75
N PHE A 57 18.81 8.04 13.10
CA PHE A 57 17.35 8.03 13.14
C PHE A 57 16.75 8.56 11.85
N GLU A 58 15.69 7.90 11.43
CA GLU A 58 14.68 8.43 10.51
C GLU A 58 13.29 8.22 11.12
N TYR A 59 12.56 9.32 11.31
CA TYR A 59 11.17 9.35 11.73
C TYR A 59 10.45 10.54 11.09
N PHE A 60 9.19 10.81 11.46
CA PHE A 60 8.36 11.82 10.81
C PHE A 60 7.88 12.90 11.78
N THR A 61 7.56 14.10 11.28
CA THR A 61 6.87 15.17 12.04
C THR A 61 5.82 15.89 11.20
N ILE A 62 4.99 16.71 11.85
CA ILE A 62 4.04 17.63 11.21
C ILE A 62 4.72 18.97 10.93
N ILE A 63 4.60 19.48 9.69
CA ILE A 63 5.17 20.78 9.30
C ILE A 63 4.30 21.93 9.85
N GLY A 64 4.87 22.77 10.71
CA GLY A 64 4.24 23.99 11.21
C GLY A 64 3.99 25.03 10.11
N GLU A 65 3.00 25.92 10.27
CA GLU A 65 2.52 26.80 9.19
C GLU A 65 3.64 27.66 8.57
N ASP A 66 4.52 28.22 9.41
CA ASP A 66 5.68 29.04 9.01
C ASP A 66 6.93 28.25 8.56
N CYS A 67 6.90 26.91 8.61
CA CYS A 67 8.07 26.07 8.38
C CYS A 67 8.17 25.58 6.93
N LEU A 68 9.38 25.64 6.35
CA LEU A 68 9.72 25.08 5.04
C LEU A 68 10.79 23.99 5.17
N PRO A 69 10.56 22.75 4.70
CA PRO A 69 11.57 21.70 4.70
C PRO A 69 12.66 21.97 3.64
N SER A 70 13.85 21.41 3.86
CA SER A 70 14.95 21.54 2.91
C SER A 70 14.67 20.72 1.64
N HIS A 71 15.12 21.18 0.48
CA HIS A 71 14.88 20.52 -0.83
C HIS A 71 15.34 19.06 -0.94
N TRP A 72 16.21 18.59 -0.05
CA TRP A 72 16.71 17.22 0.02
C TRP A 72 15.94 16.32 1.01
N GLN A 73 14.99 16.87 1.78
CA GLN A 73 14.20 16.13 2.77
C GLN A 73 12.89 15.60 2.15
N LEU A 74 12.49 14.40 2.57
CA LEU A 74 11.23 13.79 2.13
C LEU A 74 10.06 14.52 2.80
N SER A 75 9.44 15.42 2.06
CA SER A 75 8.32 16.24 2.51
C SER A 75 7.16 16.19 1.51
N ASP A 76 5.97 16.48 2.01
CA ASP A 76 4.82 16.79 1.17
C ASP A 76 5.13 17.95 0.21
N LYS A 77 4.75 17.79 -1.07
CA LYS A 77 5.05 18.71 -2.16
C LYS A 77 3.84 19.55 -2.58
N GLU A 78 2.64 19.10 -2.23
CA GLU A 78 1.40 19.82 -2.58
C GLU A 78 1.09 20.80 -1.45
N ILE A 79 1.68 22.02 -1.53
CA ILE A 79 1.38 23.15 -0.62
C ILE A 79 0.00 23.74 -0.96
N ASP A 80 -1.01 22.87 -0.96
CA ASP A 80 -2.39 23.23 -1.26
C ASP A 80 -3.00 23.93 -0.05
N LYS A 81 -3.56 25.11 -0.26
CA LYS A 81 -3.98 26.01 0.83
C LYS A 81 -5.31 25.59 1.50
N GLY A 82 -5.86 24.44 1.12
CA GLY A 82 -7.01 23.82 1.76
C GLY A 82 -6.65 23.24 3.14
N SER A 83 -7.28 23.73 4.20
CA SER A 83 -7.01 23.42 5.61
C SER A 83 -7.42 22.00 6.08
N ARG A 84 -7.30 21.00 5.20
CA ARG A 84 -7.73 19.60 5.41
C ARG A 84 -6.63 18.56 5.19
N HIS A 85 -5.42 18.94 4.79
CA HIS A 85 -4.26 18.04 4.73
C HIS A 85 -3.33 18.22 5.94
N ILE A 86 -2.73 17.13 6.41
CA ILE A 86 -1.71 17.15 7.47
C ILE A 86 -0.35 17.02 6.77
N ARG A 87 0.32 18.16 6.55
CA ARG A 87 1.65 18.18 5.92
C ARG A 87 2.66 17.45 6.82
N ILE A 88 3.24 16.38 6.30
CA ILE A 88 4.25 15.56 6.99
C ILE A 88 5.61 15.67 6.28
N THR A 89 6.68 15.50 7.04
CA THR A 89 8.07 15.43 6.54
C THR A 89 8.89 14.43 7.35
N SER A 90 9.92 13.86 6.73
CA SER A 90 10.97 13.14 7.46
C SER A 90 11.77 14.07 8.36
N CYS A 91 12.34 13.48 9.39
CA CYS A 91 13.17 14.08 10.43
C CYS A 91 14.34 13.13 10.68
N ASN A 92 15.53 13.57 10.31
CA ASN A 92 16.72 12.74 10.35
C ASN A 92 17.61 13.26 11.48
N ALA A 93 18.12 12.37 12.34
CA ALA A 93 19.05 12.73 13.40
C ALA A 93 20.18 11.73 13.50
N VAL A 94 21.42 12.18 13.70
CA VAL A 94 22.57 11.31 13.90
C VAL A 94 23.25 11.65 15.22
N ILE A 95 23.35 10.64 16.08
CA ILE A 95 24.16 10.68 17.29
C ILE A 95 25.44 9.89 17.01
N ALA A 96 26.59 10.52 17.24
CA ALA A 96 27.90 9.87 17.11
C ALA A 96 28.75 10.14 18.36
N LEU A 97 29.27 9.07 18.99
CA LEU A 97 30.29 9.13 20.04
C LEU A 97 31.62 8.67 19.44
N ALA A 98 32.69 9.43 19.62
CA ALA A 98 34.06 9.00 19.30
C ALA A 98 34.95 9.02 20.55
N MET A 99 35.68 7.94 20.77
CA MET A 99 36.73 7.88 21.79
C MET A 99 38.05 8.36 21.17
N THR A 100 38.72 9.34 21.78
CA THR A 100 39.91 9.99 21.21
C THR A 100 41.24 9.58 21.83
N SER A 101 41.23 8.62 22.76
CA SER A 101 42.45 8.00 23.28
C SER A 101 43.02 6.95 22.33
N ASP A 102 44.26 6.53 22.60
CA ASP A 102 44.78 5.26 22.10
C ASP A 102 43.88 4.07 22.49
N PRO A 103 43.86 2.99 21.69
CA PRO A 103 43.12 1.77 21.99
C PRO A 103 43.85 0.90 23.02
N VAL A 104 43.14 0.46 24.05
CA VAL A 104 43.67 -0.33 25.17
C VAL A 104 43.88 -1.80 24.79
N ARG A 105 43.06 -2.36 23.89
CA ARG A 105 43.18 -3.77 23.48
C ARG A 105 42.93 -3.96 21.98
N LYS A 106 43.75 -4.82 21.36
CA LYS A 106 43.47 -5.38 20.03
C LYS A 106 42.78 -6.73 20.17
N VAL A 107 41.71 -6.95 19.41
CA VAL A 107 40.97 -8.22 19.36
C VAL A 107 40.93 -8.74 17.94
N ARG A 108 41.22 -10.03 17.75
CA ARG A 108 41.19 -10.67 16.43
C ARG A 108 39.74 -10.80 15.92
N ASN A 109 39.52 -10.48 14.65
CA ASN A 109 38.25 -10.68 13.97
C ASN A 109 37.93 -12.19 13.91
N PRO A 110 36.79 -12.66 14.46
CA PRO A 110 36.45 -14.09 14.44
C PRO A 110 35.92 -14.56 13.08
N SER A 111 35.62 -13.66 12.15
CA SER A 111 34.97 -14.01 10.88
C SER A 111 35.95 -14.53 9.84
N ARG A 112 35.76 -15.78 9.39
CA ARG A 112 36.59 -16.42 8.35
C ARG A 112 36.39 -15.85 6.92
N ARG A 113 35.70 -14.72 6.77
CA ARG A 113 35.34 -14.10 5.47
C ARG A 113 35.83 -12.65 5.33
N ALA A 114 36.69 -12.17 6.24
CA ALA A 114 37.13 -10.79 6.37
C ALA A 114 38.05 -10.25 5.24
N LYS A 115 37.84 -10.63 3.95
CA LYS A 115 38.65 -10.13 2.82
C LYS A 115 38.67 -8.60 2.67
N ASN A 116 37.66 -7.92 3.21
CA ASN A 116 37.48 -6.46 3.11
C ASN A 116 37.42 -5.77 4.50
N GLN A 117 37.87 -6.45 5.57
CA GLN A 117 37.86 -5.93 6.95
C GLN A 117 39.21 -6.18 7.61
N ASN A 118 39.50 -5.48 8.71
CA ASN A 118 40.72 -5.73 9.46
C ASN A 118 40.68 -7.09 10.20
N ASP A 119 41.78 -7.85 10.12
CA ASP A 119 42.01 -9.07 10.91
C ASP A 119 42.05 -8.80 12.43
N TYR A 120 42.35 -7.56 12.82
CA TYR A 120 42.40 -7.11 14.21
C TYR A 120 41.64 -5.80 14.36
N GLY A 121 40.65 -5.79 15.26
CA GLY A 121 39.91 -4.60 15.66
C GLY A 121 40.51 -3.95 16.92
N ASN A 122 40.37 -2.64 17.02
CA ASN A 122 40.81 -1.85 18.17
C ASN A 122 39.65 -1.62 19.15
N ILE A 123 39.93 -1.69 20.45
CA ILE A 123 38.99 -1.44 21.55
C ILE A 123 39.53 -0.31 22.42
N TYR A 124 38.63 0.61 22.80
CA TYR A 124 38.90 1.83 23.56
C TYR A 124 38.29 1.72 24.95
N ASP A 125 38.96 2.25 25.98
CA ASP A 125 38.44 2.31 27.35
C ASP A 125 37.18 3.21 27.40
N PRO A 126 36.02 2.74 27.91
CA PRO A 126 34.85 3.57 28.09
C PRO A 126 35.09 4.88 28.86
N PHE A 127 36.09 4.93 29.76
CA PHE A 127 36.41 6.12 30.57
C PHE A 127 37.42 7.08 29.94
N SER A 128 37.87 6.83 28.71
CA SER A 128 38.82 7.72 28.04
C SER A 128 38.18 9.00 27.51
N SER A 129 39.00 9.94 27.00
CA SER A 129 38.52 11.20 26.43
C SER A 129 37.58 10.96 25.24
N TRP A 130 36.47 11.68 25.19
CA TRP A 130 35.39 11.44 24.24
C TRP A 130 34.87 12.73 23.61
N HIS A 131 34.42 12.61 22.36
CA HIS A 131 33.61 13.63 21.68
C HIS A 131 32.24 13.04 21.37
N LEU A 132 31.19 13.84 21.57
CA LEU A 132 29.81 13.46 21.33
C LEU A 132 29.17 14.50 20.41
N LEU A 133 28.60 14.03 19.32
CA LEU A 133 27.98 14.83 18.28
C LEU A 133 26.50 14.43 18.18
N ASN A 134 25.61 15.43 18.28
CA ASN A 134 24.18 15.27 17.99
C ASN A 134 23.77 16.27 16.91
N LEU A 135 23.44 15.75 15.72
CA LEU A 135 22.94 16.49 14.57
C LEU A 135 21.45 16.16 14.40
N GLN A 136 20.60 17.18 14.56
CA GLN A 136 19.15 17.09 14.41
C GLN A 136 18.75 17.91 13.17
N CYS A 137 18.23 17.25 12.12
CA CYS A 137 17.76 17.89 10.90
C CYS A 137 16.23 17.97 10.88
N PHE A 138 15.64 18.73 11.80
CA PHE A 138 14.19 18.81 11.98
C PHE A 138 13.58 20.03 11.25
N PRO A 139 12.68 19.83 10.26
CA PRO A 139 12.08 20.95 9.52
C PRO A 139 11.12 21.82 10.32
N ASP A 140 10.61 21.31 11.44
CA ASP A 140 9.70 22.04 12.33
C ASP A 140 10.41 22.95 13.34
N LEU A 141 11.75 23.03 13.25
CA LEU A 141 12.67 23.79 14.11
C LEU A 141 12.65 23.41 15.61
N LYS A 142 11.81 22.44 16.01
CA LYS A 142 11.60 21.98 17.40
C LYS A 142 12.68 20.99 17.83
N SER A 143 13.91 21.48 17.91
CA SER A 143 15.08 20.74 18.35
C SER A 143 15.10 20.54 19.87
N SER A 144 15.17 19.28 20.31
CA SER A 144 15.22 18.90 21.73
C SER A 144 16.64 19.11 22.28
N THR A 145 16.95 20.33 22.72
CA THR A 145 18.28 20.73 23.19
C THR A 145 18.58 20.35 24.64
N ASP A 146 17.54 20.18 25.46
CA ASP A 146 17.65 20.16 26.92
C ASP A 146 18.17 18.81 27.47
N VAL A 147 18.52 17.87 26.59
CA VAL A 147 19.11 16.58 26.92
C VAL A 147 20.47 16.75 27.62
N HIS A 148 21.21 17.83 27.30
CA HIS A 148 22.53 18.17 27.85
C HIS A 148 22.56 19.56 28.51
N ASP A 149 21.79 19.74 29.59
CA ASP A 149 21.94 20.90 30.47
C ASP A 149 23.28 20.86 31.24
N THR A 150 23.82 22.05 31.52
CA THR A 150 25.00 22.36 32.34
C THR A 150 25.06 21.65 33.69
N THR A 151 23.92 21.32 34.30
CA THR A 151 23.85 20.60 35.59
C THR A 151 24.14 19.09 35.47
N LYS A 152 24.24 18.53 34.26
CA LYS A 152 24.32 17.08 34.04
C LYS A 152 25.76 16.58 34.01
N HIS A 153 26.19 15.96 35.10
CA HIS A 153 27.47 15.25 35.16
C HIS A 153 27.35 13.78 34.69
N TYR A 154 27.95 13.51 33.54
CA TYR A 154 28.13 12.18 32.96
C TYR A 154 29.34 11.48 33.58
N VAL A 155 29.28 10.17 33.78
CA VAL A 155 30.44 9.39 34.25
C VAL A 155 31.47 9.21 33.12
N ASN A 156 30.99 9.03 31.90
CA ASN A 156 31.82 8.83 30.71
C ASN A 156 31.03 9.06 29.41
N GLY A 157 31.73 9.02 28.27
CA GLY A 157 31.14 9.19 26.94
C GLY A 157 30.04 8.18 26.58
N PRO A 158 30.19 6.88 26.85
CA PRO A 158 29.13 5.88 26.70
C PRO A 158 27.83 6.25 27.43
N GLU A 159 27.91 6.75 28.67
CA GLU A 159 26.72 7.20 29.40
C GLU A 159 26.09 8.45 28.75
N ALA A 160 26.92 9.41 28.34
CA ALA A 160 26.44 10.62 27.65
C ALA A 160 25.73 10.27 26.33
N PHE A 161 26.30 9.37 25.53
CA PHE A 161 25.70 8.85 24.31
C PHE A 161 24.36 8.16 24.57
N LEU A 162 24.28 7.25 25.56
CA LEU A 162 23.02 6.57 25.91
C LEU A 162 21.96 7.54 26.46
N ILE A 163 22.34 8.61 27.14
CA ILE A 163 21.41 9.66 27.57
C ILE A 163 20.92 10.49 26.36
N THR A 164 21.79 10.75 25.38
CA THR A 164 21.41 11.40 24.11
C THR A 164 20.41 10.54 23.35
N LEU A 165 20.71 9.26 23.21
CA LEU A 165 19.89 8.25 22.53
C LEU A 165 18.50 8.17 23.17
N LEU A 166 18.42 8.10 24.51
CA LEU A 166 17.14 8.14 25.23
C LEU A 166 16.38 9.46 25.03
N GLY A 167 17.07 10.57 24.76
CA GLY A 167 16.49 11.85 24.39
C GLY A 167 15.80 11.80 23.02
N GLU A 168 16.52 11.40 21.97
CA GLU A 168 15.97 11.28 20.61
C GLU A 168 14.83 10.25 20.54
N PHE A 169 14.94 9.13 21.26
CA PHE A 169 13.86 8.13 21.36
C PHE A 169 12.55 8.71 21.92
N ARG A 170 12.64 9.73 22.79
CA ARG A 170 11.47 10.41 23.37
C ARG A 170 10.90 11.49 22.46
N ASP A 171 11.76 12.20 21.74
CA ASP A 171 11.31 13.18 20.75
C ASP A 171 10.61 12.49 19.58
N ALA A 172 11.18 11.37 19.10
CA ALA A 172 10.55 10.50 18.11
C ALA A 172 9.17 9.99 18.56
N GLN A 173 9.05 9.43 19.78
CA GLN A 173 7.76 9.00 20.34
C GLN A 173 6.75 10.15 20.32
N ARG A 174 7.14 11.34 20.82
CA ARG A 174 6.25 12.51 20.88
C ARG A 174 5.78 12.95 19.50
N ARG A 175 6.68 12.99 18.51
CA ARG A 175 6.35 13.35 17.12
C ARG A 175 5.36 12.34 16.51
N PHE A 176 5.55 11.04 16.74
CA PHE A 176 4.58 10.03 16.29
C PHE A 176 3.23 10.13 17.02
N GLU A 177 3.21 10.42 18.32
CA GLU A 177 1.96 10.68 19.08
C GLU A 177 1.21 11.91 18.56
N ASP A 178 1.92 12.98 18.21
CA ASP A 178 1.31 14.18 17.63
C ASP A 178 0.75 13.90 16.21
N ILE A 179 1.42 13.07 15.39
CA ILE A 179 0.88 12.60 14.10
C ILE A 179 -0.35 11.71 14.30
N ASN A 180 -0.31 10.72 15.19
CA ASN A 180 -1.46 9.85 15.53
C ASN A 180 -2.66 10.71 15.97
N ARG A 181 -2.45 11.68 16.87
CA ARG A 181 -3.48 12.60 17.36
C ARG A 181 -4.07 13.45 16.24
N ALA A 182 -3.24 13.94 15.32
CA ALA A 182 -3.69 14.71 14.16
C ALA A 182 -4.50 13.85 13.17
N ILE A 183 -4.04 12.63 12.88
CA ILE A 183 -4.75 11.65 12.04
C ILE A 183 -6.09 11.29 12.66
N THR A 184 -6.14 10.99 13.97
CA THR A 184 -7.38 10.70 14.70
C THR A 184 -8.36 11.87 14.57
N LYS A 185 -7.91 13.11 14.80
CA LYS A 185 -8.73 14.32 14.61
C LYS A 185 -9.21 14.54 13.17
N LEU A 186 -8.49 14.02 12.17
CA LEU A 186 -8.84 14.13 10.75
C LEU A 186 -9.90 13.09 10.33
N ILE A 187 -9.86 11.88 10.91
CA ILE A 187 -10.81 10.79 10.60
C ILE A 187 -12.10 10.87 11.44
N THR A 188 -12.02 11.30 12.70
CA THR A 188 -13.19 11.40 13.58
C THR A 188 -14.10 12.56 13.13
N PRO A 189 -15.42 12.34 12.94
CA PRO A 189 -16.34 13.42 12.58
C PRO A 189 -16.45 14.48 13.70
N PRO A 190 -16.75 15.75 13.35
CA PRO A 190 -16.97 16.80 14.33
C PRO A 190 -18.17 16.47 15.23
N SER A 191 -18.16 16.93 16.48
CA SER A 191 -19.25 16.66 17.45
C SER A 191 -20.63 17.14 16.98
N SER A 192 -20.70 18.08 16.03
CA SER A 192 -21.93 18.53 15.38
C SER A 192 -22.62 17.44 14.55
N PHE A 193 -21.92 16.40 14.09
CA PHE A 193 -22.45 15.25 13.34
C PHE A 193 -23.61 14.55 14.06
N MET A 194 -23.55 14.47 15.40
CA MET A 194 -24.65 13.89 16.20
C MET A 194 -25.95 14.70 16.14
N PHE A 195 -25.87 15.99 15.78
CA PHE A 195 -26.98 16.93 15.87
C PHE A 195 -27.47 17.41 14.49
N ASP A 196 -26.58 17.74 13.56
CA ASP A 196 -26.93 18.17 12.20
C ASP A 196 -27.16 16.96 11.27
N ALA A 197 -28.34 16.89 10.65
CA ALA A 197 -28.67 15.87 9.66
C ALA A 197 -27.84 15.99 8.38
N ARG A 198 -27.52 17.21 7.94
CA ARG A 198 -26.79 17.44 6.68
C ARG A 198 -25.38 16.85 6.76
N ILE A 199 -24.69 17.09 7.87
CA ILE A 199 -23.34 16.55 8.13
C ILE A 199 -23.35 15.02 8.21
N ARG A 200 -24.48 14.37 8.53
CA ARG A 200 -24.62 12.91 8.47
C ARG A 200 -24.79 12.42 7.04
N ASP A 201 -25.69 13.01 6.29
CA ASP A 201 -25.94 12.64 4.89
C ASP A 201 -24.70 12.92 4.00
N ASP A 202 -24.00 14.03 4.23
CA ASP A 202 -22.76 14.44 3.55
C ASP A 202 -21.52 13.60 3.93
N LEU A 203 -21.59 12.72 4.94
CA LEU A 203 -20.50 11.81 5.36
C LEU A 203 -20.81 10.33 5.05
N LEU A 204 -22.08 9.99 4.84
CA LEU A 204 -22.54 8.64 4.50
C LEU A 204 -22.20 8.23 3.06
N PHE A 205 -21.94 9.22 2.19
CA PHE A 205 -21.64 9.04 0.77
C PHE A 205 -20.37 9.79 0.38
N GLU A 206 -19.66 9.29 -0.62
CA GLU A 206 -18.46 9.93 -1.15
C GLU A 206 -18.79 11.15 -2.02
N ASP A 207 -17.90 12.16 -2.03
CA ASP A 207 -18.04 13.34 -2.89
C ASP A 207 -17.41 13.15 -4.29
N GLN A 208 -17.65 14.10 -5.20
CA GLN A 208 -17.12 14.05 -6.57
C GLN A 208 -15.58 14.10 -6.66
N HIS A 209 -14.89 14.40 -5.56
CA HIS A 209 -13.43 14.52 -5.48
C HIS A 209 -12.77 13.32 -4.75
N PHE A 210 -13.59 12.38 -4.26
CA PHE A 210 -13.18 11.26 -3.40
C PHE A 210 -12.53 11.71 -2.08
N THR A 211 -13.01 12.81 -1.50
CA THR A 211 -12.44 13.45 -0.30
C THR A 211 -12.26 12.48 0.87
N TYR A 212 -13.22 11.59 1.13
CA TYR A 212 -13.17 10.73 2.31
C TYR A 212 -12.35 9.45 2.08
N VAL A 213 -12.50 8.77 0.95
CA VAL A 213 -11.68 7.63 0.52
C VAL A 213 -10.21 8.02 0.41
N ARG A 214 -9.89 9.19 -0.18
CA ARG A 214 -8.50 9.70 -0.22
C ARG A 214 -7.95 9.92 1.19
N ARG A 215 -8.73 10.55 2.08
CA ARG A 215 -8.36 10.81 3.49
C ARG A 215 -8.13 9.51 4.27
N TYR A 216 -9.06 8.57 4.21
CA TYR A 216 -8.97 7.27 4.90
C TYR A 216 -7.83 6.41 4.33
N PHE A 217 -7.64 6.39 3.00
CA PHE A 217 -6.50 5.71 2.37
C PHE A 217 -5.17 6.30 2.85
N TRP A 218 -5.00 7.62 2.76
CA TRP A 218 -3.78 8.30 3.23
C TRP A 218 -3.52 8.02 4.71
N ALA A 219 -4.52 8.19 5.58
CA ALA A 219 -4.39 7.92 7.02
C ALA A 219 -3.98 6.46 7.32
N TYR A 220 -4.61 5.49 6.65
CA TYR A 220 -4.31 4.07 6.82
C TYR A 220 -2.87 3.70 6.41
N GLN A 221 -2.35 4.33 5.35
CA GLN A 221 -0.98 4.07 4.88
C GLN A 221 0.05 4.81 5.74
N THR A 222 -0.18 6.07 6.10
CA THR A 222 0.70 6.86 6.97
C THR A 222 0.93 6.17 8.32
N LEU A 223 -0.12 5.70 8.99
CA LEU A 223 0.01 4.92 10.24
C LEU A 223 0.78 3.60 10.03
N GLY A 224 0.68 2.98 8.86
CA GLY A 224 1.44 1.78 8.51
C GLY A 224 2.94 2.05 8.35
N ILE A 225 3.30 3.15 7.69
CA ILE A 225 4.69 3.60 7.49
C ILE A 225 5.31 4.04 8.83
N MET A 226 4.56 4.76 9.65
CA MET A 226 4.96 5.10 11.03
C MET A 226 5.26 3.84 11.85
N ASN A 227 4.40 2.83 11.78
CA ASN A 227 4.62 1.57 12.50
C ASN A 227 5.90 0.84 12.05
N GLU A 228 6.28 0.92 10.77
CA GLU A 228 7.54 0.34 10.31
C GLU A 228 8.77 1.14 10.75
N SER A 229 8.70 2.48 10.74
CA SER A 229 9.75 3.35 11.31
C SER A 229 9.93 3.08 12.82
N ILE A 230 8.85 2.92 13.59
CA ILE A 230 8.93 2.56 15.02
C ILE A 230 9.52 1.15 15.20
N ARG A 231 9.16 0.17 14.36
CA ARG A 231 9.78 -1.18 14.37
C ARG A 231 11.27 -1.12 14.07
N ALA A 232 11.71 -0.28 13.13
CA ALA A 232 13.12 -0.07 12.83
C ALA A 232 13.88 0.55 14.03
N ILE A 233 13.32 1.57 14.68
CA ILE A 233 13.91 2.21 15.87
C ILE A 233 14.08 1.20 17.03
N VAL A 234 13.03 0.42 17.33
CA VAL A 234 13.08 -0.60 18.39
C VAL A 234 14.02 -1.75 18.01
N GLY A 235 13.95 -2.25 16.78
CA GLY A 235 14.78 -3.35 16.29
C GLY A 235 16.27 -3.02 16.24
N ALA A 236 16.64 -1.81 15.78
CA ALA A 236 18.02 -1.34 15.78
C ALA A 236 18.60 -1.25 17.20
N PHE A 237 17.79 -0.84 18.19
CA PHE A 237 18.20 -0.80 19.58
C PHE A 237 18.35 -2.20 20.20
N GLU A 238 17.32 -3.04 20.08
CA GLU A 238 17.31 -4.37 20.71
C GLU A 238 18.32 -5.35 20.08
N HIS A 239 18.77 -5.09 18.83
CA HIS A 239 19.86 -5.83 18.19
C HIS A 239 21.26 -5.38 18.65
N ASP A 240 21.56 -4.08 18.63
CA ASP A 240 22.92 -3.56 18.86
C ASP A 240 23.25 -3.27 20.33
N PHE A 241 22.24 -3.21 21.21
CA PHE A 241 22.41 -2.92 22.65
C PHE A 241 21.91 -4.09 23.53
N PRO A 242 22.56 -5.28 23.45
CA PRO A 242 22.14 -6.46 24.21
C PRO A 242 22.33 -6.28 25.71
N GLU A 243 21.63 -7.10 26.51
CA GLU A 243 21.66 -7.03 27.98
C GLU A 243 23.07 -7.07 28.59
N GLU A 244 23.98 -7.84 27.98
CA GLU A 244 25.39 -7.96 28.37
C GLU A 244 26.12 -6.61 28.41
N LEU A 245 25.67 -5.61 27.64
CA LEU A 245 26.23 -4.27 27.65
C LEU A 245 25.97 -3.55 28.98
N PHE A 246 24.73 -3.61 29.47
CA PHE A 246 24.31 -2.93 30.70
C PHE A 246 24.90 -3.60 31.96
N ASP A 247 25.15 -4.90 31.88
CA ASP A 247 25.94 -5.68 32.86
C ASP A 247 27.45 -5.35 32.82
N GLY A 248 27.94 -4.69 31.77
CA GLY A 248 29.35 -4.39 31.52
C GLY A 248 30.18 -5.59 31.07
N LYS A 249 29.54 -6.64 30.53
CA LYS A 249 30.15 -7.90 30.05
C LYS A 249 30.45 -7.90 28.54
N ALA A 250 29.90 -6.94 27.79
CA ALA A 250 30.07 -6.84 26.35
C ALA A 250 31.55 -6.68 25.94
N LYS A 251 32.06 -7.64 25.15
CA LYS A 251 33.51 -7.77 24.87
C LYS A 251 34.07 -6.78 23.85
N LEU A 252 33.22 -6.19 23.01
CA LEU A 252 33.59 -5.32 21.88
C LEU A 252 33.03 -3.89 22.00
N LEU A 253 31.95 -3.70 22.75
CA LEU A 253 31.29 -2.41 22.96
C LEU A 253 31.49 -2.03 24.43
N TRP A 254 32.40 -1.09 24.67
CA TRP A 254 32.68 -0.51 26.00
C TRP A 254 32.95 -1.53 27.14
N PRO A 255 33.88 -2.50 26.95
CA PRO A 255 34.22 -3.47 27.99
C PRO A 255 34.83 -2.80 29.23
N LEU A 256 34.71 -3.48 30.37
CA LEU A 256 35.31 -3.07 31.64
C LEU A 256 36.39 -4.08 32.02
N ASP A 257 37.65 -3.64 32.07
CA ASP A 257 38.79 -4.54 32.32
C ASP A 257 39.04 -4.86 33.82
N ASP A 258 38.38 -4.13 34.74
CA ASP A 258 38.37 -4.43 36.18
C ASP A 258 36.92 -4.43 36.71
N GLU A 259 36.40 -5.61 37.07
CA GLU A 259 35.03 -5.73 37.58
C GLU A 259 34.86 -5.24 39.03
N ASN A 260 35.95 -5.15 39.80
CA ASN A 260 35.93 -4.84 41.24
C ASN A 260 36.14 -3.35 41.54
N SER A 261 36.55 -2.54 40.56
CA SER A 261 36.70 -1.09 40.74
C SER A 261 35.38 -0.43 41.16
N ALA A 262 35.42 0.38 42.24
CA ALA A 262 34.29 1.18 42.69
C ALA A 262 33.73 2.12 41.60
N ARG A 263 34.60 2.61 40.69
CA ARG A 263 34.22 3.40 39.50
C ARG A 263 33.32 2.59 38.57
N ASN A 264 33.68 1.33 38.35
CA ASN A 264 33.01 0.44 37.41
C ASN A 264 31.70 -0.09 38.00
N ALA A 265 31.64 -0.34 39.32
CA ALA A 265 30.40 -0.60 40.04
C ALA A 265 29.39 0.57 39.96
N PHE A 266 29.86 1.82 40.12
CA PHE A 266 29.01 3.01 39.96
C PHE A 266 28.51 3.19 38.52
N TYR A 267 29.37 2.95 37.52
CA TYR A 267 28.99 2.96 36.10
C TYR A 267 27.93 1.90 35.77
N LYS A 268 28.13 0.62 36.19
CA LYS A 268 27.12 -0.45 36.04
C LYS A 268 25.77 -0.06 36.68
N LYS A 269 25.77 0.60 37.84
CA LYS A 269 24.54 1.11 38.49
C LYS A 269 23.82 2.19 37.65
N ARG A 270 24.56 3.11 37.02
CA ARG A 270 23.98 4.12 36.11
C ARG A 270 23.48 3.49 34.80
N LEU A 271 24.20 2.52 34.23
CA LEU A 271 23.73 1.74 33.07
C LEU A 271 22.43 0.98 33.35
N ALA A 272 22.31 0.27 34.47
CA ALA A 272 21.06 -0.40 34.86
C ALA A 272 19.88 0.59 35.01
N THR A 273 20.16 1.79 35.52
CA THR A 273 19.16 2.87 35.63
C THR A 273 18.75 3.44 34.26
N LEU A 274 19.65 3.41 33.26
CA LEU A 274 19.33 3.77 31.87
C LEU A 274 18.58 2.64 31.16
N ARG A 275 18.98 1.39 31.34
CA ARG A 275 18.28 0.20 30.83
C ARG A 275 16.79 0.25 31.16
N HIS A 276 16.43 0.45 32.44
CA HIS A 276 15.01 0.55 32.83
C HIS A 276 14.24 1.72 32.19
N LYS A 277 14.93 2.79 31.78
CA LYS A 277 14.30 3.89 31.02
C LYS A 277 14.10 3.50 29.56
N PHE A 278 15.05 2.78 28.94
CA PHE A 278 14.85 2.18 27.62
C PHE A 278 13.77 1.08 27.65
N ASP A 279 13.75 0.20 28.66
CA ASP A 279 12.71 -0.83 28.85
C ASP A 279 11.30 -0.19 28.91
N ALA A 280 11.18 0.99 29.54
CA ALA A 280 9.94 1.77 29.54
C ALA A 280 9.64 2.37 28.15
N GLN A 281 10.64 2.98 27.51
CA GLN A 281 10.54 3.59 26.19
C GLN A 281 10.13 2.58 25.09
N MET A 282 10.70 1.37 25.10
CA MET A 282 10.34 0.29 24.18
C MET A 282 8.89 -0.18 24.39
N ARG A 283 8.40 -0.18 25.64
CA ARG A 283 6.99 -0.50 25.95
C ARG A 283 6.05 0.60 25.45
N SER A 284 6.41 1.87 25.59
CA SER A 284 5.65 2.98 25.01
C SER A 284 5.58 2.90 23.48
N PHE A 285 6.70 2.61 22.80
CA PHE A 285 6.68 2.39 21.35
C PHE A 285 5.82 1.19 20.92
N ARG A 286 5.88 0.07 21.65
CA ARG A 286 5.01 -1.10 21.40
C ARG A 286 3.52 -0.78 21.59
N ALA A 287 3.18 0.01 22.61
CA ALA A 287 1.81 0.47 22.84
C ALA A 287 1.32 1.41 21.72
N LEU A 288 2.18 2.31 21.24
CA LEU A 288 1.86 3.21 20.12
C LEU A 288 1.68 2.45 18.80
N ILE A 289 2.48 1.40 18.54
CA ILE A 289 2.24 0.50 17.41
C ILE A 289 0.85 -0.13 17.50
N GLN A 290 0.42 -0.58 18.68
CA GLN A 290 -0.89 -1.20 18.86
C GLN A 290 -2.04 -0.22 18.61
N ASP A 291 -2.04 0.97 19.24
CA ASP A 291 -3.08 1.98 18.97
C ASP A 291 -3.09 2.37 17.48
N ASN A 292 -1.93 2.50 16.83
CA ASN A 292 -1.88 2.72 15.39
C ASN A 292 -2.53 1.58 14.56
N GLU A 293 -2.33 0.29 14.90
CA GLU A 293 -3.01 -0.82 14.19
C GLU A 293 -4.52 -0.90 14.51
N ASP A 294 -4.92 -0.52 15.73
CA ASP A 294 -6.32 -0.41 16.13
C ASP A 294 -7.02 0.72 15.35
N ARG A 295 -6.39 1.90 15.23
CA ARG A 295 -6.85 3.00 14.36
C ARG A 295 -6.89 2.61 12.90
N ARG A 296 -5.91 1.85 12.38
CA ARG A 296 -5.95 1.33 11.01
C ARG A 296 -7.11 0.36 10.79
N THR A 297 -7.51 -0.39 11.82
CA THR A 297 -8.69 -1.25 11.79
C THR A 297 -9.99 -0.44 11.79
N GLU A 298 -10.08 0.62 12.60
CA GLU A 298 -11.18 1.60 12.58
C GLU A 298 -11.33 2.28 11.20
N ILE A 299 -10.25 2.82 10.65
CA ILE A 299 -10.21 3.47 9.32
C ILE A 299 -10.62 2.51 8.20
N ARG A 300 -10.22 1.23 8.30
CA ARG A 300 -10.65 0.19 7.35
C ARG A 300 -12.17 0.02 7.36
N GLY A 301 -12.77 -0.05 8.54
CA GLY A 301 -14.23 -0.14 8.73
C GLY A 301 -14.95 1.07 8.12
N LEU A 302 -14.55 2.30 8.51
CA LEU A 302 -15.14 3.54 7.99
C LEU A 302 -15.09 3.62 6.44
N ARG A 303 -14.00 3.18 5.83
CA ARG A 303 -13.84 3.13 4.37
C ARG A 303 -14.74 2.07 3.72
N GLU A 304 -14.93 0.93 4.36
CA GLU A 304 -15.78 -0.17 3.86
C GLU A 304 -17.27 0.17 3.99
N GLU A 305 -17.69 0.80 5.09
CA GLU A 305 -19.04 1.36 5.27
C GLU A 305 -19.34 2.45 4.23
N LEU A 306 -18.43 3.40 4.03
CA LEU A 306 -18.56 4.46 3.02
C LEU A 306 -18.67 3.92 1.59
N TYR A 307 -17.93 2.85 1.26
CA TYR A 307 -18.02 2.19 -0.05
C TYR A 307 -19.37 1.49 -0.25
N VAL A 308 -19.90 0.84 0.79
CA VAL A 308 -21.24 0.23 0.77
C VAL A 308 -22.32 1.31 0.64
N GLY A 309 -22.25 2.41 1.41
CA GLY A 309 -23.18 3.53 1.31
C GLY A 309 -23.19 4.16 -0.10
N THR A 310 -22.00 4.46 -0.62
CA THR A 310 -21.83 5.09 -1.95
C THR A 310 -22.32 4.17 -3.07
N SER A 311 -21.97 2.88 -3.07
CA SER A 311 -22.42 1.95 -4.13
C SER A 311 -23.94 1.70 -4.11
N ILE A 312 -24.58 1.75 -2.94
CA ILE A 312 -26.05 1.72 -2.82
C ILE A 312 -26.68 3.01 -3.37
N HIS A 313 -26.08 4.18 -3.10
CA HIS A 313 -26.52 5.46 -3.64
C HIS A 313 -26.42 5.49 -5.18
N GLU A 314 -25.28 5.12 -5.74
CA GLU A 314 -25.07 5.02 -7.19
C GLU A 314 -26.05 4.04 -7.84
N SER A 315 -26.29 2.88 -7.21
CA SER A 315 -27.24 1.89 -7.70
C SER A 315 -28.68 2.43 -7.71
N ARG A 316 -29.12 3.14 -6.66
CA ARG A 316 -30.44 3.80 -6.63
C ARG A 316 -30.58 4.85 -7.73
N LYS A 317 -29.57 5.72 -7.87
CA LYS A 317 -29.51 6.78 -8.89
C LYS A 317 -29.50 6.20 -10.31
N SER A 318 -28.86 5.05 -10.51
CA SER A 318 -28.87 4.30 -11.77
C SER A 318 -30.25 3.70 -12.10
N VAL A 319 -30.96 3.16 -11.09
CA VAL A 319 -32.35 2.69 -11.27
C VAL A 319 -33.29 3.86 -11.60
N GLU A 320 -33.20 4.99 -10.90
CA GLU A 320 -33.99 6.20 -11.19
C GLU A 320 -33.71 6.75 -12.60
N MET A 321 -32.43 6.75 -13.02
CA MET A 321 -32.04 7.12 -14.39
C MET A 321 -32.56 6.11 -15.45
N THR A 322 -32.70 4.84 -15.06
CA THR A 322 -33.28 3.79 -15.92
C THR A 322 -34.79 3.94 -16.02
N GLU A 323 -35.49 4.23 -14.92
CA GLU A 323 -36.93 4.48 -14.92
C GLU A 323 -37.30 5.73 -15.73
N THR A 324 -36.55 6.82 -15.55
CA THR A 324 -36.76 8.05 -16.33
C THR A 324 -36.47 7.86 -17.82
N THR A 325 -35.44 7.09 -18.20
CA THR A 325 -35.20 6.75 -19.62
C THR A 325 -36.22 5.76 -20.20
N VAL A 326 -36.74 4.82 -19.42
CA VAL A 326 -37.87 3.95 -19.83
C VAL A 326 -39.12 4.79 -20.09
N GLN A 327 -39.43 5.77 -19.23
CA GLN A 327 -40.58 6.65 -19.38
C GLN A 327 -40.42 7.61 -20.58
N GLN A 328 -39.21 8.13 -20.83
CA GLN A 328 -38.90 8.88 -22.05
C GLN A 328 -39.04 7.98 -23.30
N GLY A 329 -38.56 6.75 -23.26
CA GLY A 329 -38.72 5.76 -24.33
C GLY A 329 -40.19 5.44 -24.62
N HIS A 330 -41.04 5.36 -23.59
CA HIS A 330 -42.48 5.23 -23.75
C HIS A 330 -43.10 6.46 -24.45
N ASN A 331 -42.76 7.67 -24.00
CA ASN A 331 -43.27 8.91 -24.59
C ASN A 331 -42.84 9.06 -26.07
N VAL A 332 -41.59 8.72 -26.41
CA VAL A 332 -41.10 8.69 -27.80
C VAL A 332 -41.82 7.60 -28.62
N LYS A 333 -42.06 6.41 -28.05
CA LYS A 333 -42.88 5.38 -28.71
C LYS A 333 -44.31 5.84 -28.95
N LEU A 334 -44.93 6.55 -28.02
CA LEU A 334 -46.30 7.06 -28.15
C LEU A 334 -46.38 8.15 -29.24
N LEU A 335 -45.46 9.12 -29.22
CA LEU A 335 -45.39 10.18 -30.23
C LEU A 335 -45.13 9.60 -31.64
N THR A 336 -44.18 8.68 -31.79
CA THR A 336 -43.91 8.03 -33.10
C THR A 336 -45.08 7.17 -33.57
N LEU A 337 -45.75 6.44 -32.66
CA LEU A 337 -46.99 5.72 -32.96
C LEU A 337 -48.05 6.67 -33.53
N VAL A 338 -48.30 7.81 -32.88
CA VAL A 338 -49.28 8.81 -33.33
C VAL A 338 -48.90 9.38 -34.70
N SER A 339 -47.64 9.75 -34.93
CA SER A 339 -47.17 10.23 -36.24
C SER A 339 -47.35 9.18 -37.35
N ILE A 340 -47.08 7.91 -37.06
CA ILE A 340 -47.26 6.80 -38.01
C ILE A 340 -48.76 6.57 -38.34
N PHE A 341 -49.68 6.79 -37.39
CA PHE A 341 -51.13 6.77 -37.68
C PHE A 341 -51.60 7.97 -38.50
N PHE A 342 -51.00 9.15 -38.36
CA PHE A 342 -51.38 10.31 -39.17
C PHE A 342 -50.84 10.25 -40.61
N LEU A 343 -49.73 9.58 -40.86
CA LEU A 343 -49.05 9.57 -42.17
C LEU A 343 -49.97 9.13 -43.35
N PRO A 344 -50.77 8.04 -43.26
CA PRO A 344 -51.71 7.67 -44.33
C PRO A 344 -52.85 8.68 -44.50
N SER A 345 -53.34 9.27 -43.40
CA SER A 345 -54.40 10.29 -43.44
C SER A 345 -53.90 11.55 -44.12
N GLN A 346 -52.70 12.03 -43.74
CA GLN A 346 -52.01 13.15 -44.37
C GLN A 346 -51.77 12.95 -45.87
N PHE A 347 -51.39 11.73 -46.28
CA PHE A 347 -51.24 11.39 -47.70
C PHE A 347 -52.56 11.57 -48.47
N VAL A 348 -53.68 11.01 -47.97
CA VAL A 348 -54.97 11.14 -48.66
C VAL A 348 -55.47 12.58 -48.65
N THR A 349 -55.37 13.31 -47.53
CA THR A 349 -55.73 14.75 -47.50
C THR A 349 -54.84 15.61 -48.39
N SER A 350 -53.57 15.23 -48.60
CA SER A 350 -52.68 15.91 -49.54
C SER A 350 -53.13 15.70 -50.99
N VAL A 351 -53.43 14.45 -51.38
CA VAL A 351 -53.90 14.13 -52.74
C VAL A 351 -55.22 14.83 -53.07
N PHE A 352 -56.18 14.87 -52.15
CA PHE A 352 -57.44 15.60 -52.34
C PHE A 352 -57.34 17.11 -52.10
N GLY A 353 -56.25 17.59 -51.49
CA GLY A 353 -55.93 19.01 -51.32
C GLY A 353 -55.23 19.64 -52.53
N MET A 354 -54.82 18.84 -53.52
CA MET A 354 -54.27 19.34 -54.78
C MET A 354 -55.39 19.97 -55.63
N THR A 355 -55.13 21.15 -56.20
CA THR A 355 -56.11 21.98 -56.94
C THR A 355 -56.54 21.42 -58.30
N ASN A 356 -56.30 20.13 -58.57
CA ASN A 356 -56.71 19.41 -59.78
C ASN A 356 -57.98 18.54 -59.55
N MET A 357 -58.77 18.83 -58.52
CA MET A 357 -60.00 18.09 -58.23
C MET A 357 -61.09 18.42 -59.28
N PRO A 358 -61.74 17.42 -59.91
CA PRO A 358 -62.76 17.64 -60.91
C PRO A 358 -64.03 18.27 -60.31
N THR A 359 -64.73 19.09 -61.11
CA THR A 359 -65.84 19.97 -60.70
C THR A 359 -67.18 19.26 -60.43
N GLN A 360 -67.16 18.00 -59.96
CA GLN A 360 -68.36 17.24 -59.61
C GLN A 360 -68.37 16.92 -58.11
N GLU A 361 -69.32 17.51 -57.38
CA GLU A 361 -69.47 17.37 -55.93
C GLU A 361 -69.76 15.92 -55.51
N SER A 362 -68.70 15.22 -55.12
CA SER A 362 -68.75 13.78 -54.82
C SER A 362 -67.97 13.45 -53.55
N TYR A 363 -68.36 14.07 -52.43
CA TYR A 363 -67.80 13.84 -51.08
C TYR A 363 -67.70 12.35 -50.68
N TRP A 364 -68.53 11.49 -51.27
CA TRP A 364 -68.46 10.03 -51.11
C TRP A 364 -67.14 9.42 -51.60
N LEU A 365 -66.58 9.91 -52.71
CA LEU A 365 -65.34 9.39 -53.30
C LEU A 365 -64.15 9.54 -52.35
N PHE A 366 -64.07 10.70 -51.66
CA PHE A 366 -63.11 10.96 -50.60
C PHE A 366 -63.23 9.94 -49.46
N GLY A 367 -64.46 9.68 -48.98
CA GLY A 367 -64.71 8.69 -47.92
C GLY A 367 -64.29 7.28 -48.29
N VAL A 368 -64.57 6.85 -49.53
CA VAL A 368 -64.17 5.53 -50.03
C VAL A 368 -62.66 5.40 -50.15
N VAL A 369 -61.95 6.41 -50.67
CA VAL A 369 -60.49 6.38 -50.81
C VAL A 369 -59.79 6.48 -49.45
N MET A 370 -60.30 7.30 -48.53
CA MET A 370 -59.85 7.33 -47.13
C MET A 370 -59.95 5.94 -46.48
N ALA A 371 -61.10 5.27 -46.58
CA ALA A 371 -61.28 3.93 -46.03
C ALA A 371 -60.36 2.89 -46.71
N ALA A 372 -60.29 2.89 -48.03
CA ALA A 372 -59.50 1.93 -48.82
C ALA A 372 -57.99 2.02 -48.59
N ILE A 373 -57.46 3.21 -48.28
CA ILE A 373 -56.03 3.40 -47.98
C ILE A 373 -55.75 3.28 -46.48
N CYS A 374 -56.52 3.95 -45.63
CA CYS A 374 -56.21 4.02 -44.19
C CYS A 374 -56.49 2.69 -43.47
N VAL A 375 -57.57 1.96 -43.78
CA VAL A 375 -57.90 0.72 -43.05
C VAL A 375 -56.83 -0.37 -43.24
N PRO A 376 -56.36 -0.69 -44.46
CA PRO A 376 -55.25 -1.63 -44.64
C PRO A 376 -53.95 -1.15 -43.98
N PHE A 377 -53.63 0.15 -44.05
CA PHE A 377 -52.44 0.70 -43.39
C PHE A 377 -52.52 0.60 -41.87
N PHE A 378 -53.66 0.90 -41.25
CA PHE A 378 -53.84 0.82 -39.81
C PHE A 378 -53.81 -0.63 -39.30
N ILE A 379 -54.35 -1.57 -40.06
CA ILE A 379 -54.22 -3.01 -39.78
C ILE A 379 -52.74 -3.45 -39.88
N LEU A 380 -52.03 -3.00 -40.92
CA LEU A 380 -50.60 -3.27 -41.09
C LEU A 380 -49.77 -2.70 -39.93
N ILE A 381 -49.89 -1.40 -39.65
CA ILE A 381 -49.22 -0.68 -38.56
C ILE A 381 -49.52 -1.33 -37.19
N GLY A 382 -50.79 -1.58 -36.89
CA GLY A 382 -51.21 -2.21 -35.63
C GLY A 382 -50.66 -3.63 -35.47
N SER A 383 -50.58 -4.39 -36.56
CA SER A 383 -49.96 -5.72 -36.54
C SER A 383 -48.44 -5.67 -36.34
N LEU A 384 -47.73 -4.74 -36.98
CA LEU A 384 -46.27 -4.63 -36.87
C LEU A 384 -45.81 -4.06 -35.52
N ASN A 385 -46.57 -3.13 -34.94
CA ASN A 385 -46.28 -2.53 -33.62
C ASN A 385 -46.56 -3.50 -32.43
N THR A 386 -47.19 -4.64 -32.70
CA THR A 386 -47.58 -5.65 -31.70
C THR A 386 -46.73 -6.91 -31.87
N ASN A 387 -46.04 -7.37 -30.82
CA ASN A 387 -45.17 -8.58 -30.88
C ASN A 387 -45.88 -9.82 -31.46
N ARG A 388 -47.18 -10.01 -31.19
CA ARG A 388 -47.99 -11.09 -31.81
C ARG A 388 -48.12 -10.95 -33.33
N GLY A 389 -48.35 -9.74 -33.82
CA GLY A 389 -48.51 -9.47 -35.25
C GLY A 389 -47.17 -9.45 -36.00
N MET A 390 -46.09 -8.97 -35.37
CA MET A 390 -44.73 -9.12 -35.90
C MET A 390 -44.34 -10.60 -36.06
N ASN A 391 -44.63 -11.46 -35.08
CA ASN A 391 -44.38 -12.90 -35.19
C ASN A 391 -45.26 -13.58 -36.26
N PHE A 392 -46.48 -13.08 -36.49
CA PHE A 392 -47.37 -13.51 -37.58
C PHE A 392 -46.85 -13.08 -38.97
N TRP A 393 -46.29 -11.87 -39.08
CA TRP A 393 -45.65 -11.37 -40.29
C TRP A 393 -44.32 -12.08 -40.59
N LEU A 394 -43.53 -12.44 -39.57
CA LEU A 394 -42.32 -13.24 -39.74
C LEU A 394 -42.65 -14.65 -40.24
N SER A 395 -43.63 -15.33 -39.64
CA SER A 395 -44.04 -16.68 -40.09
C SER A 395 -44.62 -16.67 -41.50
N LYS A 396 -45.55 -15.74 -41.82
CA LYS A 396 -46.05 -15.56 -43.19
C LYS A 396 -44.98 -15.07 -44.17
N GLY A 397 -44.03 -14.26 -43.74
CA GLY A 397 -42.95 -13.72 -44.58
C GLY A 397 -42.11 -14.81 -45.24
N THR A 398 -41.85 -15.91 -44.53
CA THR A 398 -41.15 -17.09 -45.10
C THR A 398 -41.96 -17.82 -46.20
N SER A 399 -43.28 -17.70 -46.20
CA SER A 399 -44.16 -18.22 -47.27
C SER A 399 -44.31 -17.21 -48.41
N ILE A 400 -44.41 -15.91 -48.09
CA ILE A 400 -44.53 -14.84 -49.09
C ILE A 400 -43.25 -14.74 -49.92
N SER A 401 -42.06 -14.83 -49.32
CA SER A 401 -40.78 -14.80 -50.07
C SER A 401 -40.64 -16.00 -51.01
N ARG A 402 -41.05 -17.21 -50.57
CA ARG A 402 -41.09 -18.41 -51.42
C ARG A 402 -42.08 -18.25 -52.60
N SER A 403 -43.22 -17.60 -52.38
CA SER A 403 -44.17 -17.29 -53.47
C SER A 403 -43.64 -16.21 -54.42
N PHE A 404 -42.94 -15.19 -53.93
CA PHE A 404 -42.30 -14.17 -54.77
C PHE A 404 -41.14 -14.75 -55.60
N LEU A 405 -40.31 -15.62 -55.03
CA LEU A 405 -39.29 -16.38 -55.75
C LEU A 405 -39.91 -17.27 -56.84
N LYS A 406 -41.04 -17.93 -56.56
CA LYS A 406 -41.80 -18.66 -57.58
C LYS A 406 -42.33 -17.73 -58.68
N LEU A 407 -42.89 -16.57 -58.35
CA LEU A 407 -43.38 -15.60 -59.32
C LEU A 407 -42.27 -15.06 -60.24
N PHE A 408 -41.10 -14.73 -59.68
CA PHE A 408 -39.93 -14.34 -60.46
C PHE A 408 -39.40 -15.49 -61.34
N SER A 409 -39.42 -16.74 -60.84
CA SER A 409 -39.06 -17.92 -61.65
C SER A 409 -40.05 -18.24 -62.78
N PHE A 410 -41.29 -17.72 -62.68
CA PHE A 410 -42.34 -17.88 -63.69
C PHE A 410 -42.23 -16.84 -64.81
N PHE A 411 -41.69 -15.65 -64.52
CA PHE A 411 -41.50 -14.56 -65.50
C PHE A 411 -40.15 -14.59 -66.25
N GLY A 412 -39.30 -15.61 -66.08
CA GLY A 412 -37.99 -15.65 -66.72
C GLY A 412 -37.36 -17.03 -66.90
N ARG A 413 -37.66 -17.70 -68.03
CA ARG A 413 -36.91 -18.83 -68.60
C ARG A 413 -37.13 -18.93 -70.13
N PRO A 414 -36.20 -19.52 -70.90
CA PRO A 414 -34.75 -19.59 -70.71
C PRO A 414 -33.96 -19.17 -71.96
N PHE A 415 -32.64 -19.00 -71.86
CA PHE A 415 -31.75 -19.08 -73.01
C PHE A 415 -30.69 -20.15 -72.76
N HIS A 416 -30.58 -21.13 -73.67
CA HIS A 416 -29.73 -22.30 -73.52
C HIS A 416 -28.65 -22.27 -74.61
N LYS A 417 -27.38 -22.51 -74.25
CA LYS A 417 -26.40 -23.03 -75.20
C LYS A 417 -25.38 -23.94 -74.51
N LYS A 418 -24.99 -25.00 -75.22
CA LYS A 418 -23.87 -25.92 -74.94
C LYS A 418 -22.52 -25.21 -75.25
N LEU A 419 -21.32 -25.72 -74.97
CA LEU A 419 -20.75 -27.09 -74.91
C LEU A 419 -19.84 -27.23 -73.66
N ASP A 420 -19.64 -28.40 -73.03
CA ASP A 420 -18.93 -29.63 -73.46
C ASP A 420 -17.42 -29.37 -73.74
N ALA A 421 -16.41 -30.08 -73.19
CA ALA A 421 -16.34 -31.18 -72.20
C ALA A 421 -14.88 -31.39 -71.68
N ALA A 422 -14.68 -32.40 -70.81
CA ALA A 422 -13.43 -33.05 -70.35
C ALA A 422 -12.47 -32.29 -69.40
N ASP A 423 -11.70 -32.95 -68.50
CA ASP A 423 -11.85 -34.25 -67.77
C ASP A 423 -10.88 -34.28 -66.56
N ASP A 424 -11.11 -35.18 -65.60
CA ASP A 424 -10.22 -35.69 -64.51
C ASP A 424 -9.13 -34.79 -63.86
N GLU A 425 -9.30 -34.44 -62.57
CA GLU A 425 -8.78 -35.29 -61.45
C GLU A 425 -9.20 -34.82 -60.03
N LYS A 426 -9.54 -35.81 -59.19
CA LYS A 426 -9.41 -35.91 -57.71
C LYS A 426 -9.15 -34.65 -56.86
N GLN A 427 -10.03 -34.39 -55.89
CA GLN A 427 -9.77 -34.71 -54.46
C GLN A 427 -11.02 -34.58 -53.58
N ASP A 428 -11.05 -35.33 -52.47
CA ASP A 428 -12.20 -35.51 -51.58
C ASP A 428 -12.16 -34.62 -50.31
N ALA A 429 -13.37 -34.42 -49.77
CA ALA A 429 -13.71 -34.19 -48.36
C ALA A 429 -13.31 -32.86 -47.65
N GLU A 430 -14.38 -32.11 -47.33
CA GLU A 430 -14.64 -31.50 -46.02
C GLU A 430 -13.78 -30.30 -45.55
N GLU A 431 -14.13 -29.10 -46.05
CA GLU A 431 -13.83 -27.84 -45.35
C GLU A 431 -15.11 -27.19 -44.77
N ARG A 432 -15.13 -26.99 -43.44
CA ARG A 432 -16.16 -26.21 -42.71
C ARG A 432 -15.52 -25.14 -41.81
N PRO A 433 -15.74 -23.84 -42.07
CA PRO A 433 -15.77 -22.81 -41.03
C PRO A 433 -17.22 -22.73 -40.48
N LYS A 434 -17.56 -23.26 -39.29
CA LYS A 434 -17.26 -22.78 -37.92
C LYS A 434 -17.71 -21.32 -37.65
N PRO A 435 -18.39 -21.05 -36.52
CA PRO A 435 -18.94 -19.73 -36.19
C PRO A 435 -17.85 -18.72 -35.80
N PRO A 436 -18.16 -17.40 -35.78
CA PRO A 436 -17.24 -16.39 -35.26
C PRO A 436 -16.85 -16.69 -33.80
N PRO A 437 -15.56 -16.55 -33.42
CA PRO A 437 -15.08 -16.94 -32.11
C PRO A 437 -15.43 -15.90 -31.03
N ALA A 438 -15.71 -16.39 -29.82
CA ALA A 438 -15.74 -15.55 -28.63
C ALA A 438 -14.31 -15.10 -28.26
N SER A 439 -14.11 -13.81 -28.04
CA SER A 439 -12.84 -13.26 -27.55
C SER A 439 -12.60 -13.69 -26.10
N ARG A 440 -11.71 -14.68 -25.89
CA ARG A 440 -11.44 -15.25 -24.57
C ARG A 440 -10.16 -14.69 -23.95
N THR A 441 -10.33 -13.89 -22.90
CA THR A 441 -9.38 -13.62 -21.81
C THR A 441 -7.92 -13.32 -22.18
N HIS A 442 -7.52 -12.04 -22.07
CA HIS A 442 -6.23 -11.74 -21.46
C HIS A 442 -6.44 -11.63 -19.94
N ARG A 443 -5.88 -12.56 -19.16
CA ARG A 443 -5.88 -12.50 -17.68
C ARG A 443 -4.44 -12.53 -17.17
N GLY A 444 -3.92 -11.37 -16.83
CA GLY A 444 -2.62 -11.14 -16.21
C GLY A 444 -2.42 -9.63 -16.02
N SER A 445 -1.80 -9.14 -14.96
CA SER A 445 -1.09 -9.85 -13.89
C SER A 445 -1.56 -9.41 -12.50
N ILE A 446 -1.73 -10.36 -11.59
CA ILE A 446 -1.59 -10.12 -10.14
C ILE A 446 -0.12 -10.40 -9.82
N MET A 447 0.58 -9.49 -9.16
CA MET A 447 1.96 -9.75 -8.74
C MET A 447 2.01 -10.98 -7.80
N PRO A 448 2.85 -11.99 -8.09
CA PRO A 448 3.20 -13.00 -7.10
C PRO A 448 4.17 -12.38 -6.07
N MET A 449 4.04 -12.80 -4.81
CA MET A 449 5.08 -12.60 -3.79
C MET A 449 6.42 -13.22 -4.26
N PRO A 450 7.58 -12.63 -3.89
CA PRO A 450 8.90 -13.13 -4.28
C PRO A 450 9.32 -14.38 -3.48
N THR A 451 8.66 -15.52 -3.71
CA THR A 451 9.06 -16.81 -3.13
C THR A 451 10.21 -17.45 -3.90
N ARG A 452 11.43 -16.99 -3.58
CA ARG A 452 12.70 -17.75 -3.54
C ARG A 452 12.85 -18.89 -4.57
N SER A 453 13.51 -18.61 -5.69
CA SER A 453 13.98 -19.65 -6.62
C SER A 453 14.94 -20.63 -5.92
N ASN A 454 14.58 -21.91 -5.95
CA ASN A 454 15.53 -23.02 -5.82
C ASN A 454 15.98 -23.41 -7.23
N ARG A 455 17.29 -23.34 -7.50
CA ARG A 455 17.89 -23.75 -8.77
C ARG A 455 18.63 -25.07 -8.58
N GLN A 456 18.20 -26.11 -9.29
CA GLN A 456 18.85 -27.43 -9.38
C GLN A 456 18.86 -27.90 -10.84
N LEU A 457 19.70 -28.91 -11.13
CA LEU A 457 20.33 -29.31 -12.42
C LEU A 457 21.74 -28.67 -12.51
N SER A 458 22.84 -29.41 -12.27
CA SER A 458 23.41 -30.57 -13.00
C SER A 458 24.11 -30.15 -14.31
N GLU A 459 25.20 -30.74 -14.81
CA GLU A 459 26.09 -31.86 -14.40
C GLU A 459 27.57 -31.34 -14.41
N SER A 460 28.63 -31.97 -13.88
CA SER A 460 28.87 -33.23 -13.11
C SER A 460 30.03 -32.96 -12.09
N ASP A 461 31.06 -33.75 -11.70
CA ASP A 461 31.59 -35.08 -12.06
C ASP A 461 32.60 -35.66 -10.99
N HIS A 462 33.24 -36.79 -11.32
CA HIS A 462 34.43 -37.49 -10.77
C HIS A 462 35.48 -36.71 -9.93
N SER A 463 36.27 -37.33 -9.01
CA SER A 463 36.55 -38.77 -8.74
C SER A 463 36.90 -39.10 -7.26
N ASP A 464 37.27 -40.38 -7.04
CA ASP A 464 38.11 -40.98 -5.98
C ASP A 464 37.43 -41.78 -4.83
N GLU A 465 37.92 -43.01 -4.69
CA GLU A 465 37.59 -44.05 -3.71
C GLU A 465 38.57 -44.02 -2.51
N GLY A 466 38.33 -44.79 -1.45
CA GLY A 466 39.39 -45.08 -0.45
C GLY A 466 38.93 -45.44 0.96
N ASP A 467 38.84 -46.74 1.27
CA ASP A 467 38.63 -47.26 2.63
C ASP A 467 39.85 -47.09 3.55
N ALA A 468 39.63 -46.97 4.89
CA ALA A 468 40.13 -47.96 5.87
C ALA A 468 39.85 -47.64 7.37
N ASN A 469 39.35 -48.66 8.09
CA ASN A 469 39.68 -49.07 9.47
C ASN A 469 39.58 -48.13 10.70
N ALA A 470 38.42 -48.20 11.36
CA ALA A 470 38.21 -48.88 12.66
C ALA A 470 38.94 -48.45 13.98
N SER A 471 38.16 -47.92 14.93
CA SER A 471 38.05 -48.36 16.36
C SER A 471 36.99 -47.50 17.08
N ARG A 472 35.84 -47.99 17.59
CA ARG A 472 35.60 -48.79 18.83
C ARG A 472 36.37 -48.22 20.05
N THR A 473 35.76 -47.83 21.18
CA THR A 473 34.65 -48.44 21.95
C THR A 473 33.74 -47.34 22.65
N PRO A 474 32.94 -47.54 23.76
CA PRO A 474 31.50 -47.21 23.68
C PRO A 474 30.89 -46.34 24.81
N LYS A 475 29.62 -45.93 24.68
CA LYS A 475 28.68 -45.70 25.81
C LYS A 475 27.21 -45.79 25.38
N ARG A 476 26.31 -46.04 26.35
CA ARG A 476 24.91 -46.47 26.17
C ARG A 476 23.90 -45.30 25.97
N PRO A 477 22.73 -45.56 25.35
CA PRO A 477 21.69 -44.55 25.12
C PRO A 477 20.61 -44.47 26.24
N SER A 478 19.84 -43.38 26.15
CA SER A 478 18.41 -43.24 26.48
C SER A 478 17.84 -43.69 27.84
N SER A 479 17.46 -42.70 28.66
CA SER A 479 16.22 -42.74 29.48
C SER A 479 15.65 -41.33 29.69
N LYS A 480 14.59 -40.97 28.95
CA LYS A 480 13.78 -39.77 29.21
C LYS A 480 12.34 -39.80 28.68
N LEU A 481 12.04 -40.66 27.70
CA LEU A 481 10.68 -40.82 27.14
C LEU A 481 9.68 -41.53 28.07
N VAL A 482 10.15 -42.22 29.12
CA VAL A 482 9.26 -42.92 30.08
C VAL A 482 8.62 -41.94 31.08
N GLN A 483 9.27 -40.82 31.40
CA GLN A 483 8.75 -39.82 32.35
C GLN A 483 7.66 -38.90 31.76
N MET A 484 7.29 -39.06 30.49
CA MET A 484 6.33 -38.16 29.81
C MET A 484 4.88 -38.67 29.77
N PHE A 485 4.59 -39.89 30.24
CA PHE A 485 3.25 -40.51 30.11
C PHE A 485 2.49 -40.78 31.41
N GLU A 486 3.04 -40.43 32.59
CA GLU A 486 2.37 -40.64 33.89
C GLU A 486 1.77 -39.35 34.49
N GLY A 487 1.94 -38.18 33.86
CA GLY A 487 1.59 -36.87 34.44
C GLY A 487 0.12 -36.44 34.33
N GLU A 488 -0.63 -36.90 33.33
CA GLU A 488 -1.91 -36.26 32.93
C GLU A 488 -3.19 -37.00 33.38
N ARG A 489 -3.17 -37.67 34.54
CA ARG A 489 -4.37 -38.38 35.06
C ARG A 489 -4.92 -37.92 36.41
N GLN A 490 -4.40 -36.84 37.00
CA GLN A 490 -4.87 -36.30 38.28
C GLN A 490 -5.02 -34.76 38.29
N LYS A 491 -6.02 -34.23 37.58
CA LYS A 491 -6.61 -32.87 37.81
C LYS A 491 -7.92 -32.62 37.05
N ARG A 492 -8.92 -33.51 37.22
CA ARG A 492 -10.31 -33.31 36.75
C ARG A 492 -11.36 -33.78 37.77
N THR A 493 -11.24 -33.29 38.99
CA THR A 493 -12.27 -33.31 40.05
C THR A 493 -12.17 -32.01 40.85
N ASN A 494 -13.26 -31.63 41.52
CA ASN A 494 -13.39 -30.48 42.45
C ASN A 494 -13.30 -29.08 41.80
N SER A 495 -14.43 -28.56 41.30
CA SER A 495 -15.01 -27.29 41.78
C SER A 495 -16.40 -27.05 41.17
N SER A 496 -17.45 -27.18 42.00
CA SER A 496 -18.83 -26.72 41.77
C SER A 496 -19.49 -26.58 43.13
N TYR A 497 -20.41 -25.61 43.27
CA TYR A 497 -20.95 -25.09 44.54
C TYR A 497 -19.86 -24.36 45.35
N GLU A 498 -20.15 -23.26 46.06
CA GLU A 498 -21.42 -22.82 46.65
C GLU A 498 -21.51 -21.27 46.74
N VAL A 499 -22.74 -20.74 46.89
CA VAL A 499 -23.15 -19.32 47.12
C VAL A 499 -22.74 -18.30 46.04
#